data_AF-A0A6N9HMY8-F1
#
_entry.id   AF-A0A6N9HMY8-F1
#
_cell.length_a   1.000
_cell.length_b   1.000
_cell.length_c   1.000
_cell.angle_alpha   90.00
_cell.angle_beta   90.00
_cell.angle_gamma   90.00
#
_symmetry.space_group_name_H-M   'P 1'
#
loop_
_entity.id
_entity.type
_entity.pdbx_description
1 polymer ?
#
loop_
_entity_poly.entity_id
_entity_poly.type
_entity_poly.pdbx_seq_one_letter_code
_entity_poly.pdbx_strand_id
1 'polypeptide(L)'
;MRDLNDYRVFLIRKEDAARFRSVQSLDDLRQLSAGAGVNWPSVAVLRHNGLKVETAINYNSLFPMLKAKRFDYMPRGVHEAWAEEQQYGQQGLMVEPTIFLHYKVPFYFFMSRENRPMAERVERGLKLAMADGSYDKLLNGYPAFRRALTEIAARKRKVFELELPSATANGSSR
;
A
#
# COMPACT_ATOMS: atom_id res chain seq x y z
N MET A 1 -8.53 6.79 -8.18
CA MET A 1 -7.50 6.33 -7.21
C MET A 1 -8.03 5.59 -5.99
N ARG A 2 -9.31 5.70 -5.60
CA ARG A 2 -9.85 5.12 -4.34
C ARG A 2 -9.38 3.68 -4.09
N ASP A 3 -9.47 2.81 -5.07
CA ASP A 3 -9.11 1.40 -4.84
C ASP A 3 -7.60 1.12 -4.96
N LEU A 4 -6.83 1.94 -5.69
CA LEU A 4 -5.41 1.65 -5.93
C LEU A 4 -4.52 1.86 -4.70
N ASN A 5 -4.89 2.83 -3.86
CA ASN A 5 -4.12 3.18 -2.67
C ASN A 5 -4.63 2.52 -1.40
N ASP A 6 -5.80 1.89 -1.43
CA ASP A 6 -6.39 1.28 -0.25
C ASP A 6 -5.94 -0.17 -0.07
N TYR A 7 -5.50 -0.83 -1.15
CA TYR A 7 -5.02 -2.21 -1.13
C TYR A 7 -3.49 -2.29 -1.01
N ARG A 8 -3.03 -3.22 -0.16
CA ARG A 8 -1.62 -3.59 -0.02
C ARG A 8 -1.42 -5.07 -0.34
N VAL A 9 -0.41 -5.36 -1.14
CA VAL A 9 0.15 -6.71 -1.28
C VAL A 9 1.45 -6.80 -0.47
N PHE A 10 1.97 -8.01 -0.31
CA PHE A 10 3.21 -8.23 0.42
C PHE A 10 4.34 -8.55 -0.53
N LEU A 11 5.49 -7.92 -0.32
CA LEU A 11 6.75 -8.47 -0.78
C LEU A 11 7.25 -9.44 0.30
N ILE A 12 7.52 -10.69 -0.11
CA ILE A 12 7.98 -11.77 0.77
C ILE A 12 9.21 -12.44 0.17
N ARG A 13 9.85 -13.31 0.95
CA ARG A 13 10.84 -14.25 0.43
C ARG A 13 10.11 -15.42 -0.26
N LYS A 14 10.66 -15.90 -1.37
CA LYS A 14 10.09 -17.02 -2.15
C LYS A 14 9.96 -18.28 -1.31
N GLU A 15 10.90 -18.56 -0.41
CA GLU A 15 10.82 -19.73 0.46
C GLU A 15 9.63 -19.69 1.45
N ASP A 16 9.09 -18.52 1.75
CA ASP A 16 7.98 -18.38 2.70
C ASP A 16 6.60 -18.47 2.04
N ALA A 17 6.52 -18.67 0.71
CA ALA A 17 5.25 -18.72 0.00
C ALA A 17 4.27 -19.75 0.58
N ALA A 18 4.77 -20.90 1.07
CA ALA A 18 3.93 -21.91 1.72
C ALA A 18 3.35 -21.41 3.06
N ARG A 19 4.15 -20.70 3.85
CA ARG A 19 3.75 -20.12 5.14
C ARG A 19 2.68 -19.04 4.96
N PHE A 20 2.75 -18.22 3.90
CA PHE A 20 1.70 -17.25 3.60
C PHE A 20 0.42 -17.89 3.09
N ARG A 21 0.51 -18.96 2.29
CA ARG A 21 -0.69 -19.71 1.86
C ARG A 21 -1.51 -20.24 3.04
N SER A 22 -0.87 -20.59 4.16
CA SER A 22 -1.56 -21.08 5.36
C SER A 22 -2.24 -20.00 6.20
N VAL A 23 -1.90 -18.72 6.04
CA VAL A 23 -2.52 -17.61 6.80
C VAL A 23 -3.99 -17.45 6.36
N GLN A 24 -4.97 -17.80 7.19
CA GLN A 24 -6.40 -17.69 6.85
C GLN A 24 -7.08 -16.49 7.49
N SER A 25 -6.45 -15.87 8.48
CA SER A 25 -7.03 -14.79 9.27
C SER A 25 -6.02 -13.67 9.54
N LEU A 26 -6.55 -12.54 10.03
CA LEU A 26 -5.70 -11.45 10.54
C LEU A 26 -4.92 -11.91 11.78
N ASP A 27 -5.46 -12.82 12.60
CA ASP A 27 -4.76 -13.40 13.76
C ASP A 27 -3.54 -14.23 13.37
N ASP A 28 -3.65 -15.02 12.30
CA ASP A 28 -2.51 -15.74 11.74
C ASP A 28 -1.43 -14.76 11.27
N LEU A 29 -1.85 -13.64 10.64
CA LEU A 29 -0.94 -12.61 10.18
C LEU A 29 -0.25 -11.87 11.33
N ARG A 30 -0.90 -11.70 12.49
CA ARG A 30 -0.30 -11.11 13.71
C ARG A 30 0.85 -11.94 14.28
N GLN A 31 0.94 -13.22 13.93
CA GLN A 31 2.09 -14.05 14.27
C GLN A 31 3.32 -13.73 13.42
N LEU A 32 3.12 -13.05 12.29
CA LEU A 32 4.17 -12.58 11.40
C LEU A 32 4.55 -11.12 11.71
N SER A 33 5.70 -10.71 11.18
CA SER A 33 6.23 -9.36 11.33
C SER A 33 6.30 -8.61 10.00
N ALA A 34 5.78 -7.38 9.97
CA ALA A 34 5.86 -6.49 8.83
C ALA A 34 7.13 -5.63 8.90
N GLY A 35 7.75 -5.37 7.75
CA GLY A 35 8.77 -4.35 7.57
C GLY A 35 8.18 -3.09 6.94
N ALA A 36 8.54 -1.91 7.45
CA ALA A 36 8.08 -0.63 6.92
C ALA A 36 9.09 0.50 7.10
N GLY A 37 8.98 1.55 6.28
CA GLY A 37 9.70 2.80 6.54
C GLY A 37 9.19 3.46 7.82
N VAL A 38 10.11 3.97 8.66
CA VAL A 38 9.77 4.53 9.98
C VAL A 38 8.72 5.65 9.92
N ASN A 39 8.76 6.47 8.86
CA ASN A 39 7.86 7.61 8.67
C ASN A 39 6.63 7.28 7.80
N TRP A 40 6.40 6.00 7.47
CA TRP A 40 5.24 5.65 6.66
C TRP A 40 3.97 5.68 7.50
N PRO A 41 2.89 6.34 7.01
CA PRO A 41 1.61 6.37 7.73
C PRO A 41 1.03 4.99 8.02
N SER A 42 1.40 3.97 7.22
CA SER A 42 0.99 2.59 7.41
C SER A 42 1.46 2.00 8.74
N VAL A 43 2.58 2.46 9.31
CA VAL A 43 3.11 1.91 10.58
C VAL A 43 2.09 2.05 11.71
N ALA A 44 1.44 3.20 11.82
CA ALA A 44 0.42 3.44 12.84
C ALA A 44 -0.81 2.55 12.63
N VAL A 45 -1.25 2.38 11.38
CA VAL A 45 -2.38 1.50 11.02
C VAL A 45 -2.07 0.04 11.37
N LEU A 46 -0.91 -0.47 10.95
CA LEU A 46 -0.50 -1.85 11.21
C LEU A 46 -0.42 -2.14 12.71
N ARG A 47 0.22 -1.25 13.49
CA ARG A 47 0.33 -1.39 14.94
C ARG A 47 -1.01 -1.31 15.66
N HIS A 48 -1.90 -0.40 15.24
CA HIS A 48 -3.25 -0.28 15.79
C HIS A 48 -4.05 -1.58 15.64
N ASN A 49 -3.82 -2.32 14.55
CA ASN A 49 -4.46 -3.60 14.29
C ASN A 49 -3.71 -4.81 14.91
N GLY A 50 -2.72 -4.56 15.77
CA GLY A 50 -1.97 -5.59 16.50
C GLY A 50 -0.89 -6.31 15.68
N LEU A 51 -0.52 -5.80 14.51
CA LEU A 51 0.56 -6.37 13.69
C LEU A 51 1.92 -5.89 14.22
N LYS A 52 2.89 -6.81 14.29
CA LYS A 52 4.29 -6.49 14.65
C LYS A 52 4.93 -5.75 13.49
N VAL A 53 5.62 -4.64 13.77
CA VAL A 53 6.24 -3.81 12.72
C VAL A 53 7.68 -3.45 13.07
N GLU A 54 8.59 -3.96 12.26
CA GLU A 54 10.00 -3.57 12.20
C GLU A 54 10.17 -2.38 11.26
N THR A 55 10.91 -1.36 11.71
CA THR A 55 11.07 -0.12 10.95
C THR A 55 12.51 0.14 10.53
N ALA A 56 12.69 0.70 9.35
CA ALA A 56 13.97 1.23 8.89
C ALA A 56 13.81 2.69 8.44
N ILE A 57 14.87 3.49 8.59
CA ILE A 57 14.89 4.88 8.09
C ILE A 57 14.94 4.89 6.56
N ASN A 58 15.82 4.07 5.99
CA ASN A 58 16.05 4.03 4.55
C ASN A 58 15.22 2.94 3.89
N TYR A 59 14.45 3.32 2.86
CA TYR A 59 13.67 2.39 2.04
C TYR A 59 14.52 1.24 1.46
N ASN A 60 15.71 1.57 0.93
CA ASN A 60 16.59 0.56 0.34
C ASN A 60 17.12 -0.45 1.36
N SER A 61 17.11 -0.14 2.66
CA SER A 61 17.53 -1.07 3.72
C SER A 61 16.47 -2.14 4.01
N LEU A 62 15.20 -1.92 3.65
CA LEU A 62 14.14 -2.89 3.90
C LEU A 62 14.33 -4.18 3.10
N PHE A 63 14.83 -4.11 1.86
CA PHE A 63 15.06 -5.30 1.02
C PHE A 63 16.10 -6.27 1.58
N PRO A 64 17.33 -5.84 1.94
CA PRO A 64 18.28 -6.72 2.60
C PRO A 64 17.80 -7.19 3.98
N MET A 65 17.05 -6.37 4.73
CA MET A 65 16.44 -6.80 6.00
C MET A 65 15.40 -7.91 5.81
N LEU A 66 14.55 -7.81 4.79
CA LEU A 66 13.58 -8.85 4.43
C LEU A 66 14.33 -10.14 4.08
N LYS A 67 15.35 -10.08 3.24
CA LYS A 67 16.18 -11.26 2.91
C LYS A 67 16.86 -11.87 4.14
N ALA A 68 17.34 -11.03 5.05
CA ALA A 68 17.98 -11.44 6.30
C ALA A 68 16.99 -11.89 7.40
N LYS A 69 15.70 -12.07 7.06
CA LYS A 69 14.66 -12.54 7.97
C LYS A 69 14.49 -11.68 9.22
N ARG A 70 14.78 -10.38 9.11
CA ARG A 70 14.54 -9.39 10.19
C ARG A 70 13.05 -9.13 10.40
N PHE A 71 12.26 -9.33 9.35
CA PHE A 71 10.80 -9.37 9.38
C PHE A 71 10.30 -10.34 8.31
N ASP A 72 9.02 -10.69 8.31
CA ASP A 72 8.45 -11.73 7.45
C ASP A 72 7.91 -11.22 6.11
N TYR A 73 7.38 -10.00 6.07
CA TYR A 73 6.82 -9.39 4.87
C TYR A 73 6.96 -7.88 4.86
N MET A 74 6.95 -7.26 3.68
CA MET A 74 6.87 -5.80 3.51
C MET A 74 5.56 -5.43 2.80
N PRO A 75 4.60 -4.77 3.48
CA PRO A 75 3.38 -4.27 2.83
C PRO A 75 3.68 -3.16 1.84
N ARG A 76 3.22 -3.31 0.60
CA ARG A 76 3.42 -2.36 -0.50
C ARG A 76 2.12 -1.95 -1.12
N GLY A 77 2.06 -0.73 -1.68
CA GLY A 77 0.97 -0.37 -2.57
C GLY A 77 0.87 -1.38 -3.71
N VAL A 78 -0.34 -1.83 -4.03
CA VAL A 78 -0.55 -2.83 -5.10
C VAL A 78 0.05 -2.38 -6.44
N HIS A 79 0.12 -1.08 -6.69
CA HIS A 79 0.73 -0.52 -7.90
C HIS A 79 2.27 -0.45 -7.86
N GLU A 80 2.91 -0.68 -6.70
CA GLU A 80 4.36 -0.55 -6.51
C GLU A 80 5.07 -1.91 -6.54
N ALA A 81 4.45 -2.93 -5.95
CA ALA A 81 5.12 -4.17 -5.56
C ALA A 81 5.80 -4.93 -6.71
N TRP A 82 5.24 -4.86 -7.92
CA TRP A 82 5.81 -5.58 -9.06
C TRP A 82 7.08 -4.95 -9.64
N ALA A 83 7.27 -3.64 -9.47
CA ALA A 83 8.55 -3.03 -9.83
C ALA A 83 9.65 -3.53 -8.87
N GLU A 84 9.33 -3.67 -7.59
CA GLU A 84 10.25 -4.22 -6.59
C GLU A 84 10.53 -5.71 -6.83
N GLU A 85 9.51 -6.51 -7.16
CA GLU A 85 9.72 -7.91 -7.55
C GLU A 85 10.58 -8.03 -8.81
N GLN A 86 10.39 -7.17 -9.81
CA GLN A 86 11.24 -7.17 -11.00
C GLN A 86 12.71 -6.88 -10.64
N GLN A 87 12.94 -5.95 -9.70
CA GLN A 87 14.28 -5.56 -9.27
C GLN A 87 14.95 -6.61 -8.37
N TYR A 88 14.20 -7.22 -7.44
CA TYR A 88 14.75 -8.09 -6.39
C TYR A 88 14.37 -9.56 -6.54
N GLY A 89 13.64 -9.94 -7.60
CA GLY A 89 13.12 -11.29 -7.80
C GLY A 89 14.21 -12.34 -7.99
N GLN A 90 15.33 -11.97 -8.61
CA GLN A 90 16.53 -12.81 -8.72
C GLN A 90 17.24 -13.02 -7.37
N GLN A 91 16.94 -12.18 -6.39
CA GLN A 91 17.48 -12.25 -5.03
C GLN A 91 16.54 -12.99 -4.06
N GLY A 92 15.56 -13.73 -4.60
CA GLY A 92 14.66 -14.55 -3.80
C GLY A 92 13.42 -13.83 -3.27
N LEU A 93 13.11 -12.60 -3.73
CA LEU A 93 11.88 -11.91 -3.33
C LEU A 93 10.74 -12.17 -4.33
N MET A 94 9.50 -12.10 -3.87
CA MET A 94 8.32 -12.19 -4.71
C MET A 94 7.14 -11.43 -4.12
N VAL A 95 6.17 -11.06 -4.96
CA VAL A 95 4.85 -10.62 -4.49
C VAL A 95 4.08 -11.85 -4.01
N GLU A 96 3.70 -11.85 -2.74
CA GLU A 96 2.84 -12.88 -2.15
C GLU A 96 1.52 -12.96 -2.93
N PRO A 97 1.00 -14.15 -3.31
CA PRO A 97 -0.11 -14.24 -4.26
C PRO A 97 -1.52 -14.34 -3.66
N THR A 98 -1.69 -14.49 -2.35
CA THR A 98 -2.96 -14.94 -1.74
C THR A 98 -3.65 -13.93 -0.83
N ILE A 99 -2.98 -12.85 -0.41
CA ILE A 99 -3.50 -11.92 0.59
C ILE A 99 -3.48 -10.48 0.06
N PHE A 100 -4.49 -9.72 0.49
CA PHE A 100 -4.51 -8.27 0.50
C PHE A 100 -4.72 -7.78 1.95
N LEU A 101 -4.04 -6.70 2.31
CA LEU A 101 -4.55 -5.81 3.37
C LEU A 101 -5.33 -4.69 2.72
N HIS A 102 -6.45 -4.32 3.33
CA HIS A 102 -7.26 -3.21 2.86
C HIS A 102 -7.57 -2.25 4.01
N TYR A 103 -7.37 -0.96 3.75
CA TYR A 103 -7.78 0.14 4.62
C TYR A 103 -7.74 1.44 3.81
N LYS A 104 -8.59 2.40 4.18
CA LYS A 104 -8.66 3.66 3.44
C LYS A 104 -7.38 4.48 3.60
N VAL A 105 -6.75 4.83 2.48
CA VAL A 105 -5.59 5.72 2.41
C VAL A 105 -5.91 6.87 1.48
N PRO A 106 -6.56 7.92 2.00
CA PRO A 106 -6.93 9.05 1.15
C PRO A 106 -5.67 9.76 0.64
N PHE A 107 -5.68 10.10 -0.65
CA PHE A 107 -4.62 10.85 -1.30
C PHE A 107 -5.07 12.30 -1.51
N TYR A 108 -4.26 13.23 -1.04
CA TYR A 108 -4.57 14.67 -1.08
C TYR A 108 -3.47 15.45 -1.78
N PHE A 109 -3.87 16.49 -2.51
CA PHE A 109 -2.95 17.54 -2.94
C PHE A 109 -2.81 18.54 -1.80
N PHE A 110 -1.59 18.75 -1.31
CA PHE A 110 -1.29 19.74 -0.27
C PHE A 110 -0.82 21.04 -0.93
N MET A 111 -1.39 22.17 -0.51
CA MET A 111 -1.08 23.50 -1.04
C MET A 111 -0.88 24.49 0.10
N SER A 112 -0.17 25.60 -0.15
CA SER A 112 -0.06 26.69 0.82
C SER A 112 -1.44 27.28 1.11
N ARG A 113 -1.71 27.56 2.39
CA ARG A 113 -2.94 28.22 2.86
C ARG A 113 -3.15 29.60 2.23
N GLU A 114 -2.05 30.27 1.89
CA GLU A 114 -2.07 31.60 1.30
C GLU A 114 -2.45 31.58 -0.19
N ASN A 115 -2.40 30.42 -0.84
CA ASN A 115 -2.68 30.28 -2.27
C ASN A 115 -4.00 29.53 -2.53
N ARG A 116 -5.08 30.07 -1.96
CA ARG A 116 -6.44 29.56 -2.17
C ARG A 116 -6.86 29.52 -3.64
N PRO A 117 -6.56 30.51 -4.50
CA PRO A 117 -6.92 30.43 -5.92
C PRO A 117 -6.33 29.21 -6.64
N MET A 118 -5.10 28.80 -6.29
CA MET A 118 -4.48 27.60 -6.85
C MET A 118 -5.21 26.33 -6.41
N ALA A 119 -5.58 26.23 -5.12
CA ALA A 119 -6.33 25.09 -4.60
C ALA A 119 -7.66 24.91 -5.32
N GLU A 120 -8.43 25.99 -5.47
CA GLU A 120 -9.72 25.98 -6.18
C GLU A 120 -9.55 25.59 -7.66
N ARG A 121 -8.48 26.08 -8.31
CA ARG A 121 -8.18 25.74 -9.72
C ARG A 121 -7.84 24.26 -9.89
N VAL A 122 -7.02 23.69 -9.01
CA VAL A 122 -6.66 22.27 -9.03
C VAL A 122 -7.88 21.41 -8.74
N GLU A 123 -8.67 21.75 -7.73
CA GLU A 123 -9.89 21.01 -7.39
C GLU A 123 -10.88 21.01 -8.56
N ARG A 124 -11.14 22.18 -9.17
CA ARG A 124 -12.01 22.30 -10.34
C ARG A 124 -11.49 21.47 -11.51
N GLY A 125 -10.18 21.55 -11.81
CA GLY A 125 -9.57 20.79 -12.90
C GLY A 125 -9.70 19.27 -12.70
N LEU A 126 -9.47 18.79 -11.48
CA LEU A 126 -9.64 17.38 -11.13
C LEU A 126 -11.10 16.92 -11.28
N LYS A 127 -12.08 17.73 -10.82
CA LYS A 127 -13.50 17.42 -10.98
C LYS A 127 -13.91 17.32 -12.44
N LEU A 128 -13.44 18.26 -13.28
CA LEU A 128 -13.68 18.22 -14.72
C LEU A 128 -13.07 16.97 -15.36
N ALA A 129 -11.81 16.66 -15.03
CA ALA A 129 -11.13 15.48 -15.56
C ALA A 129 -11.78 14.15 -15.16
N MET A 130 -12.40 14.09 -13.98
CA MET A 130 -13.19 12.94 -13.56
C MET A 130 -14.52 12.87 -14.32
N ALA A 131 -15.18 14.01 -14.54
CA ALA A 131 -16.47 14.08 -15.22
C ALA A 131 -16.38 13.75 -16.72
N ASP A 132 -15.29 14.16 -17.38
CA ASP A 132 -15.06 13.91 -18.81
C ASP A 132 -14.27 12.62 -19.12
N GLY A 133 -13.87 11.86 -18.08
CA GLY A 133 -13.16 10.59 -18.19
C GLY A 133 -11.67 10.70 -18.53
N SER A 134 -11.12 11.90 -18.71
CA SER A 134 -9.70 12.09 -18.98
C SER A 134 -8.80 11.65 -17.81
N TYR A 135 -9.32 11.70 -16.58
CA TYR A 135 -8.66 11.17 -15.39
C TYR A 135 -8.44 9.65 -15.48
N ASP A 136 -9.48 8.90 -15.81
CA ASP A 136 -9.38 7.44 -15.92
C ASP A 136 -8.52 7.03 -17.11
N LYS A 137 -8.61 7.77 -18.22
CA LYS A 137 -7.74 7.57 -19.38
C LYS A 137 -6.27 7.73 -19.00
N LEU A 138 -5.93 8.75 -18.21
CA LEU A 138 -4.57 8.97 -17.72
C LEU A 138 -4.11 7.80 -16.84
N LEU A 139 -4.91 7.43 -15.82
CA LEU A 139 -4.54 6.34 -14.90
C LEU A 139 -4.35 5.01 -15.64
N ASN A 140 -5.27 4.66 -16.52
CA ASN A 140 -5.21 3.41 -17.30
C ASN A 140 -4.05 3.40 -18.31
N GLY A 141 -3.50 4.57 -18.65
CA GLY A 141 -2.29 4.71 -19.46
C GLY A 141 -1.02 4.23 -18.75
N TYR A 142 -1.01 4.16 -17.42
CA TYR A 142 0.14 3.66 -16.66
C TYR A 142 0.03 2.14 -16.41
N PRO A 143 0.97 1.32 -16.92
CA PRO A 143 0.90 -0.14 -16.81
C PRO A 143 0.77 -0.66 -15.37
N ALA A 144 1.45 -0.01 -14.42
CA ALA A 144 1.41 -0.37 -13.01
C ALA A 144 0.01 -0.20 -12.39
N PHE A 145 -0.68 0.89 -12.71
CA PHE A 145 -2.05 1.12 -12.26
C PHE A 145 -3.04 0.16 -12.90
N ARG A 146 -2.91 -0.08 -14.22
CA ARG A 146 -3.75 -1.07 -14.91
C ARG A 146 -3.60 -2.47 -14.31
N ARG A 147 -2.36 -2.89 -14.02
CA ARG A 147 -2.08 -4.17 -13.36
C ARG A 147 -2.76 -4.22 -11.99
N ALA A 148 -2.56 -3.20 -11.16
CA ALA A 148 -3.15 -3.15 -9.84
C ALA A 148 -4.68 -3.22 -9.85
N LEU A 149 -5.34 -2.50 -10.77
CA LEU A 149 -6.79 -2.60 -10.95
C LEU A 149 -7.22 -4.01 -11.37
N THR A 150 -6.47 -4.66 -12.26
CA THR A 150 -6.74 -6.03 -12.69
C THR A 150 -6.60 -7.02 -11.52
N GLU A 151 -5.57 -6.87 -10.70
CA GLU A 151 -5.32 -7.72 -9.52
C GLU A 151 -6.42 -7.57 -8.47
N ILE A 152 -6.88 -6.34 -8.20
CA ILE A 152 -8.02 -6.08 -7.31
C ILE A 152 -9.31 -6.68 -7.89
N ALA A 153 -9.59 -6.40 -9.16
CA ALA A 153 -10.80 -6.87 -9.84
C ALA A 153 -10.89 -8.40 -9.96
N ALA A 154 -9.75 -9.09 -10.00
CA ALA A 154 -9.70 -10.55 -10.10
C ALA A 154 -10.27 -11.27 -8.86
N ARG A 155 -10.32 -10.60 -7.69
CA ARG A 155 -10.85 -11.15 -6.43
C ARG A 155 -10.29 -12.53 -6.04
N LYS A 156 -9.01 -12.78 -6.37
CA LYS A 156 -8.33 -14.06 -6.11
C LYS A 156 -7.62 -14.13 -4.75
N ARG A 157 -7.48 -12.98 -4.08
CA ARG A 157 -6.77 -12.84 -2.80
C ARG A 157 -7.78 -12.70 -1.66
N LYS A 158 -7.46 -13.27 -0.51
CA LYS A 158 -8.15 -13.01 0.77
C LYS A 158 -7.90 -11.56 1.16
N VAL A 159 -8.95 -10.84 1.53
CA VAL A 159 -8.84 -9.45 1.97
C VAL A 159 -8.97 -9.41 3.48
N PHE A 160 -7.94 -8.88 4.16
CA PHE A 160 -8.00 -8.56 5.58
C PHE A 160 -8.18 -7.05 5.74
N GLU A 161 -9.31 -6.67 6.32
CA GLU A 161 -9.66 -5.28 6.61
C GLU A 161 -8.93 -4.80 7.85
N LEU A 162 -8.32 -3.61 7.77
CA LEU A 162 -7.69 -2.94 8.90
C LEU A 162 -8.46 -1.69 9.30
N GLU A 163 -8.57 -1.49 10.60
CA GLU A 163 -9.15 -0.28 11.19
C GLU A 163 -8.14 0.87 11.15
N LEU A 164 -8.63 2.08 10.91
CA LEU A 164 -7.80 3.27 11.00
C LEU A 164 -7.67 3.72 12.46
N PRO A 165 -6.47 4.12 12.93
CA PRO A 165 -6.33 4.70 14.26
C PRO A 165 -7.22 5.93 14.40
N SER A 166 -7.91 6.07 15.54
CA SER A 166 -8.89 7.14 15.79
C SER A 166 -8.32 8.57 15.72
N ALA A 167 -7.01 8.73 15.56
CA ALA A 167 -6.31 10.01 15.47
C ALA A 167 -6.21 10.60 14.04
N THR A 168 -6.61 9.89 12.98
CA THR A 168 -6.50 10.42 11.59
C THR A 168 -7.76 11.12 11.07
N ALA A 169 -8.83 11.23 11.86
CA ALA A 169 -10.06 11.92 11.45
C ALA A 169 -10.01 13.46 11.60
N ASN A 170 -9.05 14.01 12.35
CA ASN A 170 -8.95 15.45 12.58
C ASN A 170 -7.84 16.08 11.72
N GLY A 171 -8.04 16.06 10.40
CA GLY A 171 -7.63 17.17 9.55
C GLY A 171 -8.50 18.40 9.85
N SER A 172 -8.50 18.88 11.09
CA SER A 172 -9.09 20.16 11.44
C SER A 172 -8.20 21.24 10.85
N SER A 173 -8.64 21.79 9.72
CA SER A 173 -8.30 23.13 9.30
C SER A 173 -8.65 24.10 10.44
N ARG A 174 -7.68 24.39 11.31
CA ARG A 174 -7.55 25.73 11.90
C ARG A 174 -6.76 26.56 10.93
#